data_AF-A0A094CVM4-F1
#
_entry.id   AF-A0A094CVM4-F1
#
_cell.length_a   1.000
_cell.length_b   1.000
_cell.length_c   1.000
_cell.angle_alpha   90.00
_cell.angle_beta   90.00
_cell.angle_gamma   90.00
#
_symmetry.space_group_name_H-M   'P 1'
#
loop_
_entity.id
_entity.type
_entity.pdbx_description
1 polymer ?
#
loop_
_entity_poly.entity_id
_entity_poly.type
_entity_poly.pdbx_seq_one_letter_code
_entity_poly.pdbx_strand_id
1 'polypeptide(L)'
;MIRFEDGVPQAMWFSQHGGGQAYAYDAVEKIGRRPVGYSARGTHANYASRGRHDMLLPGTNLPFSLLLTDYSSNGTLWDPTLNAFWYTYDAASEEFKGAEGMGGGENPVGAMMFRGRWGDKQYKDGDERQSWWWGWRRFVDGPTGPWTKNLVRDGVCPDGGFGGCVVKQDLWEEDMVGVRV
;
A
#
# COMPACT_ATOMS: atom_id res chain seq x y z
N MET A 1 -3.57 5.45 1.30
CA MET A 1 -4.18 6.79 1.17
C MET A 1 -5.48 6.80 1.94
N ILE A 2 -5.80 7.87 2.65
CA ILE A 2 -7.10 8.02 3.34
C ILE A 2 -7.82 9.20 2.68
N ARG A 3 -9.07 9.00 2.28
CA ARG A 3 -9.92 10.04 1.73
C ARG A 3 -10.72 10.69 2.86
N PHE A 4 -10.66 12.01 2.92
CA PHE A 4 -11.47 12.81 3.83
C PHE A 4 -12.52 13.58 3.04
N GLU A 5 -13.69 13.76 3.64
CA GLU A 5 -14.76 14.64 3.19
C GLU A 5 -15.19 15.46 4.40
N ASP A 6 -15.12 16.79 4.28
CA ASP A 6 -15.38 17.74 5.38
C ASP A 6 -14.65 17.39 6.70
N GLY A 7 -13.41 16.91 6.59
CA GLY A 7 -12.57 16.52 7.73
C GLY A 7 -12.89 15.15 8.33
N VAL A 8 -13.88 14.42 7.79
CA VAL A 8 -14.25 13.08 8.22
C VAL A 8 -13.64 12.04 7.27
N PRO A 9 -12.89 11.04 7.78
CA PRO A 9 -12.32 10.01 6.93
C PRO A 9 -13.42 9.06 6.42
N GLN A 10 -13.49 8.90 5.10
CA GLN A 10 -14.53 8.10 4.42
C GLN A 10 -14.03 6.72 3.99
N ALA A 11 -12.81 6.65 3.45
CA ALA A 11 -12.26 5.43 2.89
C ALA A 11 -10.73 5.41 2.95
N MET A 12 -10.16 4.20 2.87
CA MET A 12 -8.73 3.97 2.86
C MET A 12 -8.32 3.02 1.71
N TRP A 13 -7.29 3.43 0.97
CA TRP A 13 -6.62 2.63 -0.05
C TRP A 13 -5.34 2.00 0.50
N PHE A 14 -5.27 0.68 0.39
CA PHE A 14 -4.08 -0.12 0.67
C PHE A 14 -3.39 -0.48 -0.65
N SER A 15 -2.20 0.09 -0.88
CA SER A 15 -1.45 -0.15 -2.13
C SER A 15 -0.75 -1.50 -2.07
N GLN A 16 -0.96 -2.31 -3.11
CA GLN A 16 -0.41 -3.65 -3.27
C GLN A 16 0.29 -3.73 -4.62
N HIS A 17 1.61 -3.61 -4.63
CA HIS A 17 2.42 -3.65 -5.85
C HIS A 17 1.96 -2.61 -6.88
N GLY A 18 1.55 -3.07 -8.07
CA GLY A 18 0.97 -2.24 -9.13
C GLY A 18 -0.50 -1.85 -8.94
N GLY A 19 -1.19 -2.42 -7.95
CA GLY A 19 -2.60 -2.20 -7.67
C GLY A 19 -2.89 -1.96 -6.18
N GLY A 20 -4.01 -2.49 -5.71
CA GLY A 20 -4.45 -2.37 -4.32
C GLY A 20 -5.94 -2.59 -4.13
N GLN A 21 -6.41 -2.33 -2.91
CA GLN A 21 -7.80 -2.47 -2.52
C GLN A 21 -8.26 -1.25 -1.70
N ALA A 22 -9.53 -0.91 -1.84
CA ALA A 22 -10.18 0.16 -1.10
C ALA A 22 -11.16 -0.41 -0.07
N TYR A 23 -11.18 0.20 1.10
CA TYR A 23 -12.10 -0.12 2.18
C TYR A 23 -12.77 1.15 2.70
N ALA A 24 -14.02 1.06 3.13
CA ALA A 24 -14.64 2.10 3.94
C ALA A 24 -13.79 2.30 5.20
N TYR A 25 -13.66 3.54 5.65
CA TYR A 25 -12.79 3.83 6.78
C TYR A 25 -13.26 3.08 8.03
N ASP A 26 -14.57 2.95 8.24
CA ASP A 26 -15.13 2.23 9.39
C ASP A 26 -14.87 0.73 9.35
N ALA A 27 -14.70 0.15 8.16
CA ALA A 27 -14.47 -1.29 7.97
C ALA A 27 -13.12 -1.77 8.51
N VAL A 28 -12.08 -0.93 8.46
CA VAL A 28 -10.70 -1.38 8.75
C VAL A 28 -10.40 -1.45 10.24
N GLU A 29 -9.47 -2.33 10.64
CA GLU A 29 -8.98 -2.39 12.02
C GLU A 29 -8.33 -1.07 12.45
N LYS A 30 -8.54 -0.66 13.71
CA LYS A 30 -8.01 0.59 14.27
C LYS A 30 -7.50 0.40 15.70
N ILE A 31 -6.43 1.11 16.03
CA ILE A 31 -6.01 1.35 17.42
C ILE A 31 -6.50 2.76 17.79
N GLY A 32 -7.56 2.82 18.59
CA GLY A 32 -8.31 4.06 18.81
C GLY A 32 -8.88 4.58 17.49
N ARG A 33 -8.39 5.72 17.02
CA ARG A 33 -8.79 6.37 15.75
C ARG A 33 -7.78 6.18 14.61
N ARG A 34 -6.74 5.37 14.79
CA ARG A 34 -5.67 5.20 13.80
C ARG A 34 -5.83 3.86 13.10
N PRO A 35 -6.01 3.82 11.77
CA PRO A 35 -6.05 2.57 11.02
C PRO A 35 -4.77 1.77 11.19
N VAL A 36 -4.93 0.45 11.28
CA VAL A 36 -3.82 -0.50 11.25
C VAL A 36 -3.64 -0.94 9.79
N GLY A 37 -2.39 -0.90 9.33
CA GLY A 37 -2.01 -1.44 8.02
C GLY A 37 -0.96 -2.53 8.20
N TYR A 38 -1.14 -3.64 7.47
CA TYR A 38 -0.26 -4.79 7.55
C TYR A 38 0.70 -4.79 6.37
N SER A 39 1.98 -4.55 6.65
CA SER A 39 3.04 -4.62 5.64
C SER A 39 3.35 -6.08 5.31
N ALA A 40 3.48 -6.39 4.02
CA ALA A 40 3.85 -7.70 3.56
C ALA A 40 5.32 -8.03 3.84
N ARG A 41 5.58 -9.28 4.23
CA ARG A 41 6.91 -9.76 4.55
C ARG A 41 7.76 -9.89 3.29
N GLY A 42 8.77 -9.04 3.17
CA GLY A 42 9.76 -9.08 2.09
C GLY A 42 9.31 -8.41 0.80
N THR A 43 8.18 -7.69 0.82
CA THR A 43 7.70 -6.86 -0.30
C THR A 43 7.26 -5.48 0.23
N HIS A 44 6.76 -4.61 -0.64
CA HIS A 44 6.30 -3.26 -0.26
C HIS A 44 4.77 -3.13 -0.20
N ALA A 45 4.03 -4.23 -0.36
CA ALA A 45 2.59 -4.21 -0.35
C ALA A 45 2.04 -4.01 1.07
N ASN A 46 0.91 -3.33 1.15
CA ASN A 46 0.20 -3.09 2.40
C ASN A 46 -1.22 -3.66 2.28
N TYR A 47 -1.72 -4.22 3.36
CA TYR A 47 -3.00 -4.92 3.43
C TYR A 47 -3.86 -4.43 4.60
N ALA A 48 -5.18 -4.57 4.46
CA ALA A 48 -6.16 -4.21 5.48
C ALA A 48 -6.27 -5.26 6.59
N SER A 49 -5.93 -6.51 6.27
CA SER A 49 -5.89 -7.64 7.21
C SER A 49 -4.53 -8.35 7.21
N ARG A 50 -4.30 -9.11 8.28
CA ARG A 50 -3.18 -10.05 8.40
C ARG A 50 -3.49 -11.33 7.62
N GLY A 51 -2.45 -12.04 7.20
CA GLY A 51 -2.59 -13.40 6.68
C GLY A 51 -1.99 -13.56 5.31
N ARG A 52 -2.63 -14.40 4.49
CA ARG A 52 -2.19 -14.75 3.15
C ARG A 52 -2.96 -13.90 2.12
N HIS A 53 -2.23 -13.32 1.17
CA HIS A 53 -2.79 -12.43 0.16
C HIS A 53 -2.37 -12.87 -1.24
N ASP A 54 -3.29 -13.42 -2.03
CA ASP A 54 -2.98 -13.89 -3.40
C ASP A 54 -2.94 -12.73 -4.40
N MET A 55 -1.82 -12.60 -5.11
CA MET A 55 -1.57 -11.47 -6.02
C MET A 55 -2.17 -11.66 -7.41
N LEU A 56 -2.38 -12.91 -7.85
CA LEU A 56 -2.88 -13.22 -9.19
C LEU A 56 -4.41 -13.19 -9.28
N LEU A 57 -5.08 -13.41 -8.15
CA LEU A 57 -6.52 -13.31 -8.01
C LEU A 57 -6.81 -12.41 -6.80
N PRO A 58 -6.59 -11.09 -6.92
CA PRO A 58 -6.74 -10.16 -5.80
C PRO A 58 -8.13 -10.25 -5.19
N GLY A 59 -8.19 -10.30 -3.85
CA GLY A 59 -9.45 -10.46 -3.12
C GLY A 59 -10.01 -11.88 -3.09
N THR A 60 -9.30 -12.88 -3.62
CA THR A 60 -9.64 -14.29 -3.40
C THR A 60 -8.79 -14.88 -2.29
N ASN A 61 -9.42 -15.69 -1.44
CA ASN A 61 -8.78 -16.47 -0.39
C ASN A 61 -8.73 -17.93 -0.80
N LEU A 62 -7.70 -18.30 -1.56
CA LEU A 62 -7.50 -19.70 -1.90
C LEU A 62 -7.02 -20.46 -0.67
N PRO A 63 -7.36 -21.75 -0.48
CA PRO A 63 -6.87 -22.54 0.66
C PRO A 63 -5.36 -22.87 0.55
N PHE A 64 -4.76 -22.63 -0.61
CA PHE A 64 -3.35 -22.86 -0.92
C PHE A 64 -2.78 -21.62 -1.62
N SER A 65 -1.47 -21.41 -1.49
CA SER A 65 -0.79 -20.35 -2.23
C SER A 65 -0.69 -20.78 -3.67
N LEU A 66 -1.36 -20.07 -4.58
CA LEU A 66 -1.34 -20.49 -5.97
C LEU A 66 0.08 -20.29 -6.53
N LEU A 67 0.66 -19.08 -6.41
CA LEU A 67 1.89 -18.68 -7.12
C LEU A 67 2.66 -17.50 -6.49
N LEU A 68 2.12 -16.28 -6.60
CA LEU A 68 2.66 -15.05 -6.02
C LEU A 68 1.74 -14.63 -4.87
N THR A 69 2.25 -14.78 -3.67
CA THR A 69 1.43 -14.65 -2.46
C THR A 69 2.22 -13.86 -1.43
N ASP A 70 1.63 -12.76 -0.98
CA ASP A 70 2.14 -12.01 0.15
C ASP A 70 1.66 -12.61 1.47
N TYR A 71 2.48 -12.41 2.50
CA TYR A 71 2.17 -12.79 3.87
C TYR A 71 2.35 -11.59 4.77
N SER A 72 1.34 -11.30 5.58
CA SER A 72 1.40 -10.26 6.59
C SER A 72 0.95 -10.81 7.95
N SER A 73 1.40 -10.18 9.03
CA SER A 73 1.07 -10.57 10.40
C SER A 73 1.07 -9.35 11.30
N ASN A 74 0.61 -9.50 12.55
CA ASN A 74 0.64 -8.41 13.52
C ASN A 74 2.05 -7.85 13.75
N GLY A 75 3.09 -8.69 13.55
CA GLY A 75 4.49 -8.27 13.58
C GLY A 75 4.84 -7.38 14.78
N THR A 76 5.80 -6.48 14.56
CA THR A 76 6.09 -5.37 15.47
C THR A 76 5.26 -4.17 15.05
N LEU A 77 4.52 -3.58 15.98
CA LEU A 77 3.79 -2.34 15.72
C LEU A 77 4.79 -1.20 15.47
N TRP A 78 4.68 -0.58 14.30
CA TRP A 78 5.43 0.63 13.96
C TRP A 78 4.47 1.81 13.88
N ASP A 79 4.69 2.83 14.71
CA ASP A 79 3.94 4.07 14.65
C ASP A 79 4.71 5.11 13.81
N PRO A 80 4.32 5.33 12.54
CA PRO A 80 5.02 6.28 11.68
C PRO A 80 4.89 7.72 12.19
N THR A 81 3.92 8.03 13.07
CA THR A 81 3.76 9.38 13.63
C THR A 81 4.90 9.81 14.54
N LEU A 82 5.69 8.85 15.04
CA LEU A 82 6.83 9.13 15.92
C LEU A 82 8.12 9.39 15.15
N ASN A 83 8.26 8.88 13.92
CA ASN A 83 9.50 8.98 13.16
C ASN A 83 9.28 8.81 11.64
N ALA A 84 8.66 9.82 11.03
CA ALA A 84 8.52 9.92 9.58
C ALA A 84 8.74 11.36 9.14
N PHE A 85 9.14 11.52 7.87
CA PHE A 85 9.08 12.82 7.20
C PHE A 85 7.70 13.04 6.61
N TRP A 86 7.19 14.25 6.76
CA TRP A 86 5.84 14.64 6.37
C TRP A 86 5.90 15.65 5.23
N TYR A 87 5.06 15.44 4.23
CA TYR A 87 5.04 16.28 3.04
C TYR A 87 3.61 16.62 2.65
N THR A 88 3.42 17.83 2.12
CA THR A 88 2.22 18.25 1.43
C THR A 88 2.49 18.30 -0.07
N TYR A 89 1.53 17.87 -0.87
CA TYR A 89 1.59 17.99 -2.32
C TYR A 89 0.50 18.94 -2.79
N ASP A 90 0.87 19.98 -3.54
CA ASP A 90 -0.07 20.89 -4.17
C ASP A 90 -0.32 20.46 -5.62
N ALA A 91 -1.59 20.16 -5.94
CA ALA A 91 -1.96 19.66 -7.25
C ALA A 91 -1.90 20.75 -8.35
N ALA A 92 -2.08 22.02 -7.99
CA ALA A 92 -2.11 23.12 -8.95
C ALA A 92 -0.71 23.50 -9.44
N SER A 93 0.27 23.54 -8.53
CA SER A 93 1.67 23.80 -8.84
C SER A 93 2.50 22.54 -9.10
N GLU A 94 1.95 21.35 -8.80
CA GLU A 94 2.63 20.06 -8.84
C GLU A 94 3.88 19.99 -7.94
N GLU A 95 3.88 20.70 -6.81
CA GLU A 95 5.02 20.81 -5.91
C GLU A 95 4.85 20.01 -4.61
N PHE A 96 5.95 19.40 -4.16
CA PHE A 96 6.06 18.89 -2.78
C PHE A 96 6.69 19.94 -1.87
N LYS A 97 6.11 20.09 -0.69
CA LYS A 97 6.66 20.91 0.40
C LYS A 97 6.78 20.06 1.67
N GLY A 98 7.80 20.31 2.47
CA GLY A 98 7.88 19.73 3.81
C GLY A 98 6.71 20.25 4.64
N ALA A 99 5.99 19.35 5.30
CA ALA A 99 4.85 19.74 6.13
C ALA A 99 5.34 20.48 7.38
N GLU A 100 4.89 21.72 7.57
CA GLU A 100 5.29 22.54 8.71
C GLU A 100 4.64 22.04 10.01
N GLY A 101 5.41 22.04 11.10
CA GLY A 101 4.91 21.63 12.42
C GLY A 101 4.51 20.15 12.56
N MET A 102 4.85 19.30 11.58
CA MET A 102 4.61 17.86 11.64
C MET A 102 5.92 17.07 11.78
N GLY A 103 5.94 16.14 12.74
CA GLY A 103 7.12 15.34 13.06
C GLY A 103 8.05 16.02 14.08
N GLY A 104 9.20 15.39 14.33
CA GLY A 104 10.18 15.85 15.33
C GLY A 104 11.31 16.74 14.80
N GLY A 105 11.30 17.10 13.50
CA GLY A 105 12.39 17.83 12.87
C GLY A 105 12.04 18.37 11.48
N GLU A 106 13.05 18.80 10.74
CA GLU A 106 12.88 19.28 9.36
C GLU A 106 12.40 18.18 8.42
N ASN A 107 11.62 18.56 7.41
CA ASN A 107 11.08 17.67 6.38
C ASN A 107 11.78 17.94 5.03
N PRO A 108 12.99 17.40 4.78
CA PRO A 108 13.76 17.69 3.58
C PRO A 108 13.07 17.14 2.33
N VAL A 109 12.87 18.00 1.32
CA VAL A 109 12.14 17.66 0.09
C VAL A 109 12.98 16.86 -0.92
N GLY A 110 14.29 16.69 -0.70
CA GLY A 110 15.19 16.04 -1.65
C GLY A 110 14.74 14.62 -2.04
N ALA A 111 14.23 13.85 -1.07
CA ALA A 111 13.63 12.55 -1.32
C ALA A 111 12.44 12.66 -2.30
N MET A 112 11.56 13.64 -2.12
CA MET A 112 10.41 13.84 -3.01
C MET A 112 10.83 14.26 -4.43
N MET A 113 12.01 14.84 -4.63
CA MET A 113 12.48 15.26 -5.96
C MET A 113 13.17 14.15 -6.75
N PHE A 114 13.44 13.00 -6.13
CA PHE A 114 14.08 11.88 -6.82
C PHE A 114 13.13 11.22 -7.84
N ARG A 115 13.53 11.25 -9.12
CA ARG A 115 12.77 10.70 -10.26
C ARG A 115 13.19 9.28 -10.66
N GLY A 116 14.15 8.70 -9.94
CA GLY A 116 14.62 7.33 -10.20
C GLY A 116 13.73 6.27 -9.56
N ARG A 117 14.26 5.05 -9.43
CA ARG A 117 13.58 3.93 -8.78
C ARG A 117 14.08 3.75 -7.36
N TRP A 118 13.16 3.50 -6.44
CA TRP A 118 13.42 3.34 -5.02
C TRP A 118 13.68 1.88 -4.67
N GLY A 119 14.75 1.61 -3.94
CA GLY A 119 15.16 0.25 -3.57
C GLY A 119 16.09 -0.39 -4.59
N ASP A 120 16.24 -1.70 -4.49
CA ASP A 120 17.25 -2.43 -5.25
C ASP A 120 16.90 -2.62 -6.73
N LYS A 121 17.93 -2.74 -7.55
CA LYS A 121 17.84 -3.06 -8.98
C LYS A 121 17.50 -4.55 -9.15
N GLN A 122 16.64 -4.86 -10.12
CA GLN A 122 16.39 -6.22 -10.58
C GLN A 122 17.71 -6.93 -10.94
N TYR A 123 17.85 -8.18 -10.49
CA TYR A 123 18.95 -9.05 -10.91
C TYR A 123 18.89 -9.36 -12.41
N LYS A 124 20.06 -9.53 -13.01
CA LYS A 124 20.19 -9.94 -14.41
C LYS A 124 19.63 -11.35 -14.61
N ASP A 125 19.18 -11.63 -15.83
CA ASP A 125 18.75 -12.99 -16.17
C ASP A 125 19.95 -13.97 -16.04
N GLY A 126 19.74 -15.10 -15.38
CA GLY A 126 20.77 -16.10 -15.07
C GLY A 126 21.48 -15.93 -13.71
N ASP A 127 21.19 -14.89 -12.93
CA ASP A 127 21.67 -14.76 -11.55
C ASP A 127 21.03 -15.85 -10.66
N GLU A 128 21.84 -16.58 -9.88
CA GLU A 128 21.38 -17.68 -9.03
C GLU A 128 20.36 -17.27 -7.95
N ARG A 129 20.37 -15.99 -7.55
CA ARG A 129 19.43 -15.44 -6.56
C ARG A 129 18.08 -15.09 -7.18
N GLN A 130 18.02 -14.98 -8.50
CA GLN A 130 16.82 -14.64 -9.23
C GLN A 130 16.07 -15.90 -9.62
N SER A 131 14.83 -16.05 -9.13
CA SER A 131 13.90 -17.03 -9.67
C SER A 131 12.97 -16.40 -10.69
N TRP A 132 12.67 -17.17 -11.73
CA TRP A 132 11.76 -16.80 -12.81
C TRP A 132 10.70 -17.88 -12.97
N TRP A 133 9.45 -17.47 -13.02
CA TRP A 133 8.32 -18.38 -13.19
C TRP A 133 7.23 -17.73 -14.04
N TRP A 134 6.92 -18.30 -15.21
CA TRP A 134 5.84 -17.86 -16.09
C TRP A 134 5.79 -16.34 -16.37
N GLY A 135 6.94 -15.74 -16.69
CA GLY A 135 7.04 -14.30 -16.98
C GLY A 135 7.27 -13.43 -15.74
N TRP A 136 7.09 -13.97 -14.53
CA TRP A 136 7.27 -13.25 -13.27
C TRP A 136 8.67 -13.47 -12.69
N ARG A 137 9.30 -12.37 -12.26
CA ARG A 137 10.59 -12.40 -11.57
C ARG A 137 10.38 -12.19 -10.08
N ARG A 138 11.18 -12.88 -9.27
CA ARG A 138 11.13 -12.71 -7.80
C ARG A 138 11.57 -11.33 -7.37
N PHE A 139 12.68 -10.84 -7.90
CA PHE A 139 13.16 -9.48 -7.65
C PHE A 139 12.98 -8.64 -8.91
N VAL A 140 12.28 -7.53 -8.77
CA VAL A 140 12.05 -6.56 -9.84
C VAL A 140 12.53 -5.19 -9.40
N ASP A 141 12.74 -4.31 -10.37
CA ASP A 141 13.12 -2.93 -10.06
C ASP A 141 12.03 -2.29 -9.20
N GLY A 142 12.45 -1.56 -8.15
CA GLY A 142 11.50 -0.88 -7.29
C GLY A 142 10.71 0.26 -7.96
N PRO A 143 9.74 0.85 -7.25
CA PRO A 143 8.82 1.84 -7.82
C PRO A 143 9.52 3.17 -8.10
N THR A 144 8.95 3.99 -8.99
CA THR A 144 9.47 5.33 -9.32
C THR A 144 9.05 6.44 -8.34
N GLY A 145 8.56 6.05 -7.16
CA GLY A 145 8.23 6.97 -6.08
C GLY A 145 6.87 7.64 -6.21
N PRO A 146 6.64 8.76 -5.51
CA PRO A 146 5.31 9.37 -5.38
C PRO A 146 4.77 9.97 -6.69
N TRP A 147 5.64 10.39 -7.61
CA TRP A 147 5.26 11.04 -8.86
C TRP A 147 4.41 10.17 -9.81
N THR A 148 4.49 8.84 -9.68
CA THR A 148 3.74 7.90 -10.54
C THR A 148 2.58 7.23 -9.80
N LYS A 149 2.23 7.73 -8.61
CA LYS A 149 1.22 7.10 -7.73
C LYS A 149 -0.18 7.69 -7.84
N ASN A 150 -0.45 8.45 -8.90
CA ASN A 150 -1.74 9.12 -9.13
C ASN A 150 -2.27 9.80 -7.84
N LEU A 151 -1.53 10.81 -7.38
CA LEU A 151 -1.82 11.48 -6.11
C LEU A 151 -3.07 12.36 -6.19
N VAL A 152 -3.34 12.91 -7.36
CA VAL A 152 -4.52 13.74 -7.65
C VAL A 152 -5.58 12.83 -8.28
N ARG A 153 -6.57 12.42 -7.49
CA ARG A 153 -7.63 11.51 -7.94
C ARG A 153 -8.98 11.90 -7.34
N ASP A 154 -10.04 11.64 -8.11
CA ASP A 154 -11.41 12.01 -7.71
C ASP A 154 -11.91 11.13 -6.56
N GLY A 155 -11.61 9.83 -6.61
CA GLY A 155 -12.02 8.84 -5.60
C GLY A 155 -10.87 8.34 -4.72
N VAL A 156 -11.18 7.42 -3.79
CA VAL A 156 -10.14 6.71 -3.01
C VAL A 156 -9.26 5.81 -3.90
N CYS A 157 -9.85 5.32 -4.97
CA CYS A 157 -9.24 4.44 -5.94
C CYS A 157 -8.44 5.21 -6.99
N PRO A 158 -7.30 4.68 -7.48
CA PRO A 158 -6.63 5.26 -8.64
C PRO A 158 -7.49 5.17 -9.90
N ASP A 159 -7.44 6.19 -10.75
CA ASP A 159 -8.13 6.19 -12.04
C ASP A 159 -7.53 5.15 -12.99
N GLY A 160 -8.38 4.47 -13.77
CA GLY A 160 -7.94 3.60 -14.88
C GLY A 160 -7.61 2.14 -14.54
N GLY A 161 -8.05 1.61 -13.38
CA GLY A 161 -7.93 0.17 -13.09
C GLY A 161 -8.92 -0.69 -13.90
N PHE A 162 -8.46 -1.80 -14.47
CA PHE A 162 -9.34 -2.82 -15.08
C PHE A 162 -10.38 -3.30 -14.05
N GLY A 163 -11.67 -3.18 -14.37
CA GLY A 163 -12.77 -3.78 -13.60
C GLY A 163 -13.49 -2.88 -12.59
N GLY A 164 -13.08 -1.62 -12.44
CA GLY A 164 -13.66 -0.72 -11.44
C GLY A 164 -13.13 -1.03 -10.03
N CYS A 165 -12.87 0.00 -9.26
CA CYS A 165 -12.43 -0.17 -7.88
C CYS A 165 -13.63 -0.09 -6.95
N VAL A 166 -13.86 -1.17 -6.20
CA VAL A 166 -14.95 -1.28 -5.22
C VAL A 166 -14.43 -0.90 -3.86
N VAL A 167 -15.14 0.00 -3.17
CA VAL A 167 -14.90 0.32 -1.76
C VAL A 167 -15.61 -0.72 -0.91
N LYS A 168 -14.84 -1.67 -0.37
CA LYS A 168 -15.38 -2.74 0.47
C LYS A 168 -15.88 -2.18 1.80
N GLN A 169 -17.02 -2.67 2.26
CA GLN A 169 -17.68 -2.17 3.48
C GLN A 169 -17.32 -2.96 4.73
N ASP A 170 -16.61 -4.09 4.58
CA ASP A 170 -16.12 -4.92 5.67
C ASP A 170 -14.83 -5.65 5.28
N LEU A 171 -14.21 -6.32 6.26
CA LEU A 171 -13.01 -7.15 6.11
C LEU A 171 -13.34 -8.64 5.88
N TRP A 172 -14.61 -9.06 5.98
CA TRP A 172 -15.00 -10.47 5.98
C TRP A 172 -14.68 -11.17 4.65
N GLU A 173 -14.62 -10.44 3.55
CA GLU A 173 -14.14 -10.96 2.27
C GLU A 173 -12.67 -11.43 2.33
N GLU A 174 -11.86 -10.91 3.25
CA GLU A 174 -10.45 -11.32 3.46
C GLU A 174 -10.26 -12.38 4.56
N ASP A 175 -11.19 -12.51 5.51
CA ASP A 175 -11.01 -13.29 6.75
C ASP A 175 -11.75 -14.64 6.78
N MET A 176 -12.04 -15.28 5.64
CA MET A 176 -12.74 -16.59 5.61
C MET A 176 -11.86 -17.78 6.08
N VAL A 177 -11.30 -17.69 7.29
CA VAL A 177 -11.25 -18.79 8.25
C VAL A 177 -12.26 -18.45 9.35
N GLY A 178 -13.50 -18.88 9.14
CA GLY A 178 -14.57 -18.62 10.10
C GLY A 178 -14.28 -19.24 11.46
N VAL A 179 -14.39 -18.42 12.51
CA VAL A 179 -14.89 -18.85 13.82
C VAL A 179 -15.71 -17.69 14.39
N ARG A 180 -17.02 -17.92 14.54
CA ARG A 180 -17.87 -17.15 15.46
C ARG A 180 -17.44 -17.49 16.88
N VAL A 181 -17.22 -16.47 17.71
CA VAL A 181 -17.47 -16.55 19.15
C VAL A 181 -18.41 -15.41 19.51
#